data_AF-A0A087UKE2-F1
#
_entry.id   AF-A0A087UKE2-F1
#
_cell.length_a   1.000
_cell.length_b   1.000
_cell.length_c   1.000
_cell.angle_alpha   90.00
_cell.angle_beta   90.00
_cell.angle_gamma   90.00
#
_symmetry.space_group_name_H-M   'P 1'
#
loop_
_entity.id
_entity.type
_entity.pdbx_description
1 polymer ?
#
loop_
_entity_poly.entity_id
_entity_poly.type
_entity_poly.pdbx_seq_one_letter_code
_entity_poly.pdbx_strand_id
1 'polypeptide(L)'
;MKKFEETGSAHNKPSLERPKAVCAHGNIAAVCESIMNDSLASISRRSQELQISQTSLWRILQKYLHLCAYKIQLTQDLKDKDHLQRKNLLSCMSEWR
;
A
#
# COMPACT_ATOMS: atom_id res chain seq x y z
N MET A 1 33.31 8.67 -22.92
CA MET A 1 32.37 9.49 -23.71
C MET A 1 31.38 8.66 -24.54
N LYS A 2 31.74 7.49 -25.08
CA LYS A 2 30.85 6.60 -25.87
C LYS A 2 29.39 6.48 -25.39
N LYS A 3 29.14 6.18 -24.12
CA LYS A 3 27.76 6.05 -23.59
C LYS A 3 26.90 7.31 -23.69
N PHE A 4 27.51 8.49 -23.61
CA PHE A 4 26.81 9.78 -23.70
C PHE A 4 26.42 10.10 -25.15
N GLU A 5 27.30 9.80 -26.11
CA GLU A 5 27.01 9.97 -27.53
C GLU A 5 25.92 9.00 -28.01
N GLU A 6 25.89 7.78 -27.49
CA GLU A 6 24.91 6.76 -27.88
C GLU A 6 23.54 6.93 -27.20
N THR A 7 23.51 7.26 -25.90
CA THR A 7 22.26 7.26 -25.09
C THR A 7 21.83 8.66 -24.65
N GLY A 8 22.65 9.69 -24.89
CA GLY A 8 22.37 11.08 -24.45
C GLY A 8 22.47 11.29 -22.94
N SER A 9 22.98 10.32 -22.18
CA SER A 9 23.04 10.38 -20.71
C SER A 9 24.35 9.79 -20.18
N ALA A 10 24.87 10.42 -19.13
CA ALA A 10 26.01 9.90 -18.38
C ALA A 10 25.60 8.83 -17.35
N HIS A 11 24.30 8.67 -17.06
CA HIS A 11 23.80 7.73 -16.07
C HIS A 11 24.00 6.28 -16.54
N ASN A 12 24.28 5.39 -15.59
CA ASN A 12 24.37 3.96 -15.89
C ASN A 12 22.97 3.40 -16.17
N LYS A 13 22.88 2.46 -17.10
CA LYS A 13 21.63 1.74 -17.38
C LYS A 13 21.21 0.98 -16.12
N PRO A 14 19.91 0.97 -15.75
CA PRO A 14 19.46 0.19 -14.61
C PRO A 14 19.80 -1.28 -14.84
N SER A 15 20.39 -1.92 -13.83
CA SER A 15 20.70 -3.35 -13.88
C SER A 15 19.40 -4.15 -13.92
N LEU A 16 19.39 -5.23 -14.70
CA LEU A 16 18.33 -6.24 -14.65
C LEU A 16 18.35 -6.92 -13.29
N GLU A 17 17.57 -6.40 -12.33
CA GLU A 17 17.46 -7.03 -11.02
C GLU A 17 16.72 -8.37 -11.14
N ARG A 18 17.22 -9.39 -10.42
CA ARG A 18 16.57 -10.70 -10.35
C ARG A 18 15.19 -10.56 -9.68
N PRO A 19 14.09 -11.00 -10.31
CA PRO A 19 12.78 -10.98 -9.67
C PRO A 19 12.78 -11.92 -8.46
N LYS A 20 12.30 -11.42 -7.32
CA LYS A 20 12.19 -12.19 -6.08
C LYS A 20 10.89 -12.98 -6.09
N ALA A 21 10.97 -14.31 -6.09
CA ALA A 21 9.82 -15.21 -6.17
C ALA A 21 8.74 -14.96 -5.09
N VAL A 22 9.15 -14.63 -3.86
CA VAL A 22 8.22 -14.34 -2.75
C VAL A 22 7.40 -13.06 -3.00
N CYS A 23 7.88 -12.17 -3.86
CA CYS A 23 7.18 -10.94 -4.23
C CYS A 23 6.55 -11.03 -5.63
N ALA A 24 6.18 -12.24 -6.06
CA ALA A 24 5.33 -12.42 -7.21
C ALA A 24 4.00 -11.68 -7.04
N HIS A 25 3.40 -11.26 -8.16
CA HIS A 25 2.17 -10.47 -8.17
C HIS A 25 1.02 -11.13 -7.36
N GLY A 26 0.95 -12.48 -7.34
CA GLY A 26 -0.04 -13.21 -6.55
C GLY A 26 0.05 -12.97 -5.05
N ASN A 27 1.28 -12.93 -4.50
CA ASN A 27 1.48 -12.70 -3.07
C ASN A 27 1.17 -11.25 -2.69
N ILE A 28 1.46 -10.29 -3.58
CA ILE A 28 1.12 -8.88 -3.37
C ILE A 28 -0.41 -8.73 -3.28
N ALA A 29 -1.15 -9.36 -4.21
CA ALA A 29 -2.61 -9.33 -4.22
C ALA A 29 -3.21 -9.97 -2.95
N ALA A 30 -2.70 -11.13 -2.53
CA ALA A 30 -3.16 -11.81 -1.31
C ALA A 30 -2.90 -10.95 -0.04
N VAL A 31 -1.75 -10.27 0.03
CA VAL A 31 -1.45 -9.34 1.13
C VAL A 31 -2.38 -8.13 1.11
N CYS A 32 -2.68 -7.57 -0.07
CA CYS A 32 -3.66 -6.49 -0.21
C CYS A 32 -5.04 -6.89 0.33
N GLU A 33 -5.55 -8.04 -0.12
CA GLU A 33 -6.86 -8.55 0.29
C GLU A 33 -6.93 -8.78 1.81
N SER A 34 -5.89 -9.38 2.40
CA SER A 34 -5.78 -9.55 3.85
C SER A 34 -5.89 -8.20 4.60
N ILE A 35 -5.24 -7.15 4.09
CA ILE A 35 -5.26 -5.81 4.72
C ILE A 35 -6.63 -5.17 4.61
N MET A 36 -7.34 -5.36 3.50
CA MET A 36 -8.69 -4.85 3.31
C MET A 36 -9.69 -5.56 4.23
N ASN A 37 -9.52 -6.87 4.46
CA ASN A 37 -10.40 -7.66 5.31
C ASN A 37 -10.22 -7.35 6.80
N ASP A 38 -8.99 -7.28 7.28
CA ASP A 38 -8.67 -6.91 8.66
C ASP A 38 -7.43 -6.02 8.61
N SER A 39 -7.56 -4.73 8.91
CA SER A 39 -6.44 -3.78 8.89
C SER A 39 -5.58 -3.82 10.16
N LEU A 40 -6.12 -4.38 11.25
CA LEU A 40 -5.49 -4.37 12.58
C LEU A 40 -4.62 -5.60 12.84
N ALA A 41 -4.74 -6.64 12.02
CA ALA A 41 -3.94 -7.85 12.17
C ALA A 41 -2.42 -7.55 12.11
N SER A 42 -1.69 -8.13 13.08
CA SER A 42 -0.25 -7.96 13.20
C SER A 42 0.51 -8.66 12.05
N ILE A 43 1.72 -8.20 11.78
CA ILE A 43 2.60 -8.79 10.75
C ILE A 43 2.84 -10.28 11.03
N SER A 44 3.02 -10.67 12.30
CA SER A 44 3.23 -12.07 12.67
C SER A 44 2.00 -12.93 12.36
N ARG A 45 0.80 -12.45 12.72
CA ARG A 45 -0.45 -13.17 12.46
C ARG A 45 -0.68 -13.37 10.96
N ARG A 46 -0.55 -12.29 10.18
CA ARG A 46 -0.69 -12.34 8.71
C ARG A 46 0.35 -13.23 8.04
N SER A 47 1.58 -13.24 8.54
CA SER A 47 2.65 -14.10 8.05
C SER A 47 2.29 -15.58 8.20
N GLN A 48 1.64 -15.96 9.31
CA GLN A 48 1.14 -17.31 9.53
C GLN A 48 -0.05 -17.64 8.62
N GLU A 49 -1.01 -16.73 8.48
CA GLU A 49 -2.20 -16.89 7.64
C GLU A 49 -1.83 -17.07 6.15
N LEU A 50 -0.93 -16.23 5.64
CA LEU A 50 -0.51 -16.23 4.23
C LEU A 50 0.65 -17.20 3.94
N GLN A 51 1.21 -17.85 4.96
CA GLN A 51 2.38 -18.73 4.86
C GLN A 51 3.60 -18.06 4.20
N ILE A 52 3.78 -16.75 4.42
CA ILE A 52 4.90 -15.95 3.93
C ILE A 52 5.80 -15.62 5.11
N SER A 53 7.13 -15.59 4.93
CA SER A 53 8.03 -15.15 6.00
C SER A 53 7.78 -13.69 6.40
N GLN A 54 7.86 -13.38 7.70
CA GLN A 54 7.62 -12.02 8.22
C GLN A 54 8.48 -10.95 7.52
N THR A 55 9.73 -11.26 7.20
CA THR A 55 10.65 -10.35 6.50
C THR A 55 10.22 -10.07 5.06
N SER A 56 9.64 -11.06 4.39
CA SER A 56 9.12 -10.88 3.03
C SER A 56 7.81 -10.10 3.04
N LEU A 57 6.92 -10.40 3.99
CA LEU A 57 5.69 -9.65 4.20
C LEU A 57 5.99 -8.17 4.49
N TRP A 58 6.95 -7.88 5.37
CA TRP A 58 7.39 -6.51 5.65
C TRP A 58 7.91 -5.79 4.41
N ARG A 59 8.67 -6.48 3.54
CA ARG A 59 9.13 -5.90 2.26
C ARG A 59 7.97 -5.62 1.31
N ILE A 60 6.98 -6.50 1.22
CA ILE A 60 5.76 -6.28 0.40
C ILE A 60 5.04 -5.02 0.88
N LEU A 61 4.80 -4.92 2.20
CA LEU A 61 4.15 -3.76 2.81
C LEU A 61 4.90 -2.45 2.50
N GLN A 62 6.21 -2.41 2.70
CA GLN A 62 7.02 -1.19 2.57
C GLN A 62 7.33 -0.79 1.12
N LYS A 63 7.70 -1.75 0.26
CA LYS A 63 8.24 -1.48 -1.08
C LYS A 63 7.19 -1.50 -2.17
N TYR A 64 6.13 -2.29 -2.01
CA TYR A 64 5.12 -2.49 -3.06
C TYR A 64 3.79 -1.85 -2.72
N LEU A 65 3.39 -1.91 -1.45
CA LEU A 65 2.15 -1.29 -0.97
C LEU A 65 2.36 0.11 -0.38
N HIS A 66 3.62 0.49 -0.16
CA HIS A 66 4.00 1.77 0.45
C HIS A 66 3.28 2.06 1.78
N LEU A 67 2.99 0.99 2.54
CA LEU A 67 2.34 1.06 3.84
C LEU A 67 3.39 1.13 4.94
N CYS A 68 3.35 2.23 5.69
CA CYS A 68 4.18 2.46 6.85
C CYS A 68 3.43 2.09 8.13
N ALA A 69 3.92 1.07 8.85
CA ALA A 69 3.29 0.52 10.06
C ALA A 69 3.04 1.53 11.20
N TYR A 70 3.69 2.69 11.19
CA TYR A 70 3.60 3.70 12.24
C TYR A 70 2.46 4.71 12.05
N LYS A 71 1.75 4.70 10.91
CA LYS A 71 0.66 5.66 10.68
C LYS A 71 -0.65 5.14 11.28
N ILE A 72 -0.83 5.36 12.58
CA ILE A 72 -2.12 5.16 13.24
C ILE A 72 -3.08 6.22 12.69
N GLN A 73 -4.10 5.80 11.95
CA GLN A 73 -5.20 6.69 11.57
C GLN A 73 -6.14 6.84 12.77
N LEU A 74 -5.86 7.84 13.60
CA LEU A 74 -6.81 8.30 14.62
C LEU A 74 -8.00 8.93 13.88
N THR A 75 -9.03 8.12 13.69
CA THR A 75 -10.28 8.54 13.06
C THR A 75 -11.28 8.79 14.19
N GLN A 76 -12.04 9.88 14.10
CA GLN A 76 -13.15 10.09 15.03
C GLN A 76 -14.17 8.96 14.82
N ASP A 77 -14.65 8.36 15.91
CA ASP A 77 -15.77 7.42 15.83
C ASP A 77 -16.99 8.13 15.23
N LEU A 78 -17.43 7.67 14.05
CA LEU A 78 -18.66 8.15 13.45
C LEU A 78 -19.84 7.40 14.04
N LYS A 79 -20.77 8.14 14.63
CA LYS A 79 -22.07 7.58 15.04
C LYS A 79 -23.02 7.61 13.85
N ASP A 80 -24.05 6.77 13.89
CA ASP A 80 -25.08 6.70 12.83
C ASP A 80 -25.70 8.07 12.49
N LYS A 81 -25.87 8.93 13.50
CA LYS A 81 -26.37 10.31 13.33
C LYS A 81 -25.42 11.19 12.53
N ASP A 82 -24.12 11.01 12.70
CA ASP A 82 -23.08 11.82 12.04
C ASP A 82 -23.04 11.53 10.54
N HIS A 83 -23.35 10.30 10.12
CA HIS A 83 -23.41 9.92 8.71
C HIS A 83 -24.47 10.74 7.95
N LEU A 84 -25.67 10.90 8.53
CA LEU A 84 -26.74 11.67 7.89
C LEU A 84 -26.38 13.16 7.83
N GLN A 85 -25.85 13.71 8.92
CA GLN A 85 -25.45 15.12 8.97
C GLN A 85 -24.37 15.45 7.95
N ARG A 86 -23.36 14.58 7.79
CA ARG A 86 -22.29 14.76 6.80
C ARG A 86 -22.81 14.71 5.36
N LYS A 87 -23.74 13.80 5.05
CA LYS A 87 -24.36 13.72 3.73
C LYS A 87 -25.19 14.97 3.42
N ASN A 88 -25.98 15.44 4.38
CA ASN A 88 -26.79 16.65 4.24
C ASN A 88 -25.91 17.90 4.05
N LEU A 89 -24.82 18.01 4.80
CA LEU A 89 -23.81 19.06 4.61
C LEU A 89 -23.23 19.05 3.20
N LEU A 90 -22.83 17.88 2.70
CA LEU A 90 -22.33 17.72 1.33
C LEU A 90 -23.36 18.15 0.27
N SER A 91 -24.62 17.71 0.40
CA SER A 91 -25.72 18.10 -0.50
C SER A 91 -25.94 19.60 -0.50
N CYS A 92 -26.03 20.19 0.70
CA CYS A 92 -26.20 21.62 0.88
C CYS A 92 -25.03 22.36 0.21
N MET A 93 -23.78 22.01 0.51
CA MET A 93 -22.60 22.63 -0.09
C MET A 93 -22.55 22.52 -1.63
N SER A 94 -23.09 21.45 -2.21
CA SER A 94 -23.20 21.32 -3.68
C SER A 94 -24.28 22.19 -4.30
N GLU A 95 -25.33 22.52 -3.56
CA GLU A 95 -26.40 23.44 -4.00
C GLU A 95 -25.99 24.92 -3.92
N TRP A 96 -25.05 25.24 -3.03
CA TRP A 96 -24.49 26.60 -2.86
C TRP A 96 -23.41 26.98 -3.88
N ARG A 97 -23.09 26.11 -4.84
CA ARG A 97 -22.07 26.34 -5.88
C ARG A 97 -22.69 26.57 -7.24
#